data_AF-A0A9D1C364-F1
#
_entry.id   AF-A0A9D1C364-F1
#
_cell.length_a   1.000
_cell.length_b   1.000
_cell.length_c   1.000
_cell.angle_alpha   90.00
_cell.angle_beta   90.00
_cell.angle_gamma   90.00
#
_symmetry.space_group_name_H-M   'P 1'
#
loop_
_entity.id
_entity.type
_entity.pdbx_description
1 polymer ?
#
loop_
_entity_poly.entity_id
_entity_poly.type
_entity_poly.pdbx_seq_one_letter_code
_entity_poly.pdbx_strand_id
1 'polypeptide(L)'
;MEKLLQAAACIMLTVVVSIQLALASPYRNKLTDDSINGRVLKLRESLIYRGTVTLDAMGDYIPNNAVILINGEPQKLIDTFPIELNLCDGDFVEIQVKKDNKPFYVFMSSRKGPIKTDLKTSTILVKPGVNRLFRVLYETEP
;
A
#
# COMPACT_ATOMS: atom_id res chain seq x y z
N MET A 1 -6.07 -37.48 54.30
CA MET A 1 -6.52 -37.21 52.92
C MET A 1 -6.99 -35.76 52.78
N GLU A 2 -7.87 -35.28 53.67
CA GLU A 2 -8.41 -33.92 53.65
C GLU A 2 -7.36 -32.80 53.73
N LYS A 3 -6.37 -32.91 54.62
CA LYS A 3 -5.31 -31.88 54.74
C LYS A 3 -4.42 -31.76 53.49
N LEU A 4 -4.19 -32.87 52.79
CA LEU A 4 -3.45 -32.89 51.53
C LEU A 4 -4.26 -32.24 50.40
N LEU A 5 -5.56 -32.56 50.34
CA LEU A 5 -6.48 -31.96 49.38
C LEU A 5 -6.60 -30.43 49.61
N GLN A 6 -6.70 -30.02 50.87
CA GLN A 6 -6.73 -28.61 51.25
C GLN A 6 -5.43 -27.89 50.87
N ALA A 7 -4.27 -28.49 51.12
CA ALA A 7 -2.99 -27.93 50.73
C ALA A 7 -2.86 -27.79 49.20
N ALA A 8 -3.25 -28.82 48.44
CA ALA A 8 -3.24 -28.79 46.98
C ALA A 8 -4.19 -27.72 46.41
N ALA A 9 -5.37 -27.57 47.00
CA ALA A 9 -6.33 -26.53 46.62
C ALA A 9 -5.78 -25.12 46.87
N CYS A 10 -5.13 -24.89 48.01
CA CYS A 10 -4.46 -23.61 48.29
C CYS A 10 -3.35 -23.30 47.29
N ILE A 11 -2.52 -24.29 46.96
CA ILE A 11 -1.45 -24.13 45.96
C ILE A 11 -2.05 -23.77 44.59
N MET A 12 -3.06 -24.52 44.15
CA MET A 12 -3.73 -24.26 42.88
C MET A 12 -4.33 -22.85 42.83
N LEU A 13 -4.99 -22.42 43.91
CA LEU A 13 -5.55 -21.08 44.03
C LEU A 13 -4.45 -20.00 43.91
N THR A 14 -3.33 -20.18 44.62
CA THR A 14 -2.21 -19.22 44.55
C THR A 14 -1.59 -19.13 43.16
N VAL A 15 -1.49 -20.25 42.45
CA VAL A 15 -0.99 -20.29 41.06
C VAL A 15 -1.96 -19.59 40.11
N VAL A 16 -3.27 -19.82 40.26
CA VAL A 16 -4.27 -19.15 39.44
C VAL A 16 -4.22 -17.63 39.68
N VAL A 17 -4.20 -17.19 40.94
CA VAL A 17 -4.16 -15.76 41.26
C VAL A 17 -2.90 -15.10 40.72
N SER A 18 -1.72 -15.73 40.84
CA SER A 18 -0.47 -15.16 40.34
C SER A 18 -0.44 -15.04 38.81
N ILE A 19 -0.94 -16.04 38.08
CA ILE A 19 -1.06 -15.99 36.62
C ILE A 19 -2.03 -14.88 36.20
N GLN A 20 -3.17 -14.74 36.88
CA GLN A 20 -4.14 -13.70 36.55
C GLN A 20 -3.59 -12.29 36.82
N LEU A 21 -2.84 -12.10 37.90
CA LEU A 21 -2.15 -10.84 38.16
C LEU A 21 -1.07 -10.55 37.11
N ALA A 22 -0.31 -11.56 36.69
CA ALA A 22 0.70 -11.40 35.64
C ALA A 22 0.07 -11.04 34.28
N LEU A 23 -1.07 -11.65 33.93
CA LEU A 23 -1.81 -11.34 32.70
C LEU A 23 -2.57 -10.00 32.76
N ALA A 24 -2.99 -9.55 33.95
CA ALA A 24 -3.59 -8.22 34.14
C ALA A 24 -2.53 -7.11 34.21
N SER A 25 -1.27 -7.45 34.46
CA SER A 25 -0.17 -6.50 34.53
C SER A 25 0.19 -5.93 33.15
N PRO A 26 0.83 -4.75 33.10
CA PRO A 26 1.34 -4.17 31.85
C PRO A 26 2.41 -5.04 31.15
N TYR A 27 2.93 -6.08 31.82
CA TYR A 27 3.89 -7.03 31.26
C TYR A 27 3.25 -8.17 30.47
N ARG A 28 1.92 -8.25 30.39
CA ARG A 28 1.20 -9.26 29.61
C ARG A 28 1.79 -9.46 28.22
N ASN A 29 2.07 -8.37 27.52
CA ASN A 29 2.59 -8.40 26.15
C ASN A 29 3.95 -9.10 26.02
N LYS A 30 4.77 -9.14 27.07
CA LYS A 30 6.04 -9.88 27.08
C LYS A 30 5.86 -11.35 27.47
N LEU A 31 4.83 -11.68 28.26
CA LEU A 31 4.53 -13.03 28.71
C LEU A 31 3.76 -13.84 27.66
N THR A 32 3.00 -13.15 26.80
CA THR A 32 2.26 -13.74 25.69
C THR A 32 2.88 -13.38 24.33
N ASP A 33 4.16 -13.01 24.31
CA ASP A 33 4.87 -12.72 23.07
C ASP A 33 5.11 -14.03 22.32
N ASP A 34 4.30 -14.27 21.29
CA ASP A 34 4.39 -15.46 20.44
C ASP A 34 5.20 -15.17 19.15
N SER A 35 6.09 -14.17 19.17
CA SER A 35 6.92 -13.80 18.02
C SER A 35 7.73 -14.97 17.42
N ILE A 36 8.03 -16.01 18.22
CA ILE A 36 8.74 -17.22 17.77
C ILE A 36 7.83 -18.19 16.99
N ASN A 37 6.53 -18.32 17.32
CA ASN A 37 5.61 -19.20 16.56
C ASN A 37 4.73 -18.45 15.55
N GLY A 38 4.80 -17.12 15.53
CA GLY A 38 4.10 -16.28 14.58
C GLY A 38 3.50 -15.06 15.26
N ARG A 39 3.89 -13.86 14.80
CA ARG A 39 3.36 -12.62 15.35
C ARG A 39 1.85 -12.50 15.09
N VAL A 40 1.11 -11.99 16.06
CA VAL A 40 -0.27 -11.54 15.85
C VAL A 40 -0.25 -10.41 14.83
N LEU A 41 -0.93 -10.59 13.69
CA LEU A 41 -1.09 -9.54 12.67
C LEU A 41 -1.74 -8.32 13.33
N LYS A 42 -1.04 -7.17 13.30
CA LYS A 42 -1.62 -5.91 13.78
C LYS A 42 -2.87 -5.61 12.95
N LEU A 43 -3.87 -4.96 13.55
CA LEU A 43 -5.15 -4.59 12.91
C LEU A 43 -5.03 -3.86 11.56
N ARG A 44 -3.84 -3.35 11.23
CA ARG A 44 -3.54 -2.65 9.97
C ARG A 44 -2.12 -2.93 9.47
N GLU A 45 -1.73 -4.20 9.37
CA GLU A 45 -0.62 -4.62 8.51
C GLU A 45 -1.16 -4.98 7.13
N SER A 46 -1.49 -3.95 6.33
CA SER A 46 -1.62 -4.16 4.89
C SER A 46 -0.25 -3.92 4.28
N LEU A 47 0.34 -4.95 3.68
CA LEU A 47 1.51 -4.85 2.80
C LEU A 47 1.19 -4.10 1.49
N ILE A 48 -0.04 -3.62 1.32
CA ILE A 48 -0.49 -2.90 0.14
C ILE A 48 -0.44 -1.41 0.48
N TYR A 49 0.65 -0.76 0.09
CA TYR A 49 0.74 0.69 0.14
C TYR A 49 -0.14 1.29 -0.95
N ARG A 50 -0.78 2.41 -0.60
CA ARG A 50 -1.67 3.17 -1.47
C ARG A 50 -1.25 4.62 -1.47
N GLY A 51 -1.35 5.24 -2.63
CA GLY A 51 -1.07 6.66 -2.77
C GLY A 51 -1.78 7.26 -3.97
N THR A 52 -1.60 8.56 -4.11
CA THR A 52 -2.18 9.33 -5.21
C THR A 52 -1.05 9.99 -5.98
N VAL A 53 -1.09 9.86 -7.31
CA VAL A 53 -0.16 10.52 -8.22
C VAL A 53 -0.94 11.51 -9.07
N THR A 54 -0.43 12.73 -9.17
CA THR A 54 -0.94 13.75 -10.09
C THR A 54 -0.05 13.77 -11.33
N LEU A 55 -0.63 13.50 -12.49
CA LEU A 55 0.02 13.64 -13.79
C LEU A 55 -0.42 14.93 -14.45
N ASP A 56 0.53 15.59 -15.07
CA ASP A 56 0.30 16.81 -15.83
C ASP A 56 0.94 16.69 -17.21
N ALA A 57 0.54 17.54 -18.15
CA ALA A 57 0.97 17.46 -19.53
C ALA A 57 1.51 18.80 -20.06
N MET A 58 2.45 18.71 -20.99
CA MET A 58 3.03 19.84 -21.68
C MET A 58 2.99 19.62 -23.19
N GLY A 59 2.51 20.63 -23.92
CA GLY A 59 2.31 20.60 -25.37
C GLY A 59 0.84 20.61 -25.78
N ASP A 60 0.61 20.52 -27.09
CA ASP A 60 -0.74 20.56 -27.67
C ASP A 60 -1.41 19.18 -27.55
N TYR A 61 -2.20 18.97 -26.49
CA TYR A 61 -3.06 17.79 -26.35
C TYR A 61 -4.52 18.14 -26.68
N ILE A 62 -5.25 17.16 -27.19
CA ILE A 62 -6.68 17.28 -27.47
C ILE A 62 -7.46 16.61 -26.34
N PRO A 63 -8.44 17.28 -25.72
CA PRO A 63 -9.34 16.66 -24.76
C PRO A 63 -10.01 15.39 -25.30
N ASN A 64 -10.27 14.41 -24.43
CA ASN A 64 -10.99 13.16 -24.72
C ASN A 64 -10.35 12.25 -25.78
N ASN A 65 -9.04 12.40 -26.00
CA ASN A 65 -8.29 11.62 -26.97
C ASN A 65 -7.25 10.67 -26.40
N ALA A 66 -7.09 10.68 -25.08
CA ALA A 66 -6.20 9.78 -24.37
C ALA A 66 -6.94 9.08 -23.22
N VAL A 67 -6.61 7.81 -22.97
CA VAL A 67 -7.16 7.00 -21.88
C VAL A 67 -5.99 6.54 -21.01
N ILE A 68 -6.13 6.68 -19.70
CA ILE A 68 -5.24 6.04 -18.74
C ILE A 68 -5.63 4.59 -18.58
N LEU A 69 -4.64 3.72 -18.75
CA LEU A 69 -4.73 2.30 -18.48
C LEU A 69 -3.97 2.01 -17.18
N ILE A 70 -4.58 1.25 -16.27
CA ILE A 70 -3.88 0.71 -15.10
C ILE A 70 -3.92 -0.80 -15.23
N ASN A 71 -2.75 -1.43 -15.27
CA ASN A 71 -2.59 -2.87 -15.49
C ASN A 71 -3.28 -3.37 -16.78
N GLY A 72 -3.30 -2.54 -17.83
CA GLY A 72 -3.95 -2.83 -19.11
C GLY A 72 -5.46 -2.54 -19.15
N GLU A 73 -6.09 -2.20 -18.03
CA GLU A 73 -7.53 -1.90 -17.96
C GLU A 73 -7.80 -0.39 -18.10
N PRO A 74 -8.76 0.04 -18.93
CA PRO A 74 -9.09 1.45 -19.11
C PRO A 74 -9.81 1.99 -17.88
N GLN A 75 -9.15 2.92 -17.18
CA GLN A 75 -9.67 3.49 -15.94
C GLN A 75 -10.31 4.86 -16.15
N LYS A 76 -9.68 5.72 -16.96
CA LYS A 76 -10.13 7.11 -17.09
C LYS A 76 -9.82 7.69 -18.47
N LEU A 77 -10.84 8.24 -19.11
CA LEU A 77 -10.67 9.10 -20.28
C LEU A 77 -10.16 10.47 -19.83
N ILE A 78 -9.09 10.95 -20.45
CA ILE A 78 -8.46 12.22 -20.12
C ILE A 78 -9.21 13.33 -20.85
N ASP A 79 -9.99 14.10 -20.09
CA ASP A 79 -10.62 15.32 -20.59
C ASP A 79 -9.67 16.53 -20.45
N THR A 80 -9.04 16.69 -19.28
CA THR A 80 -8.15 17.81 -18.99
C THR A 80 -7.04 17.39 -18.02
N PHE A 81 -5.83 17.89 -18.23
CA PHE A 81 -4.73 17.83 -17.26
C PHE A 81 -4.75 19.05 -16.32
N PRO A 82 -4.34 18.91 -15.05
CA PRO A 82 -3.77 17.71 -14.44
C PRO A 82 -4.81 16.64 -14.06
N ILE A 83 -4.38 15.38 -14.02
CA ILE A 83 -5.20 14.23 -13.62
C ILE A 83 -4.65 13.58 -12.35
N GLU A 84 -5.54 13.23 -11.42
CA GLU A 84 -5.20 12.46 -10.24
C GLU A 84 -5.54 10.98 -10.42
N LEU A 85 -4.60 10.12 -10.03
CA LEU A 85 -4.72 8.65 -10.09
C LEU A 85 -4.48 8.08 -8.69
N ASN A 86 -5.39 7.24 -8.22
CA ASN A 86 -5.21 6.45 -7.00
C ASN A 86 -4.56 5.12 -7.38
N LEU A 87 -3.38 4.86 -6.83
CA LEU A 87 -2.54 3.72 -7.19
C LEU A 87 -2.21 2.89 -5.96
N CYS A 88 -2.03 1.60 -6.20
CA CYS A 88 -1.54 0.61 -5.24
C CYS A 88 -0.16 0.09 -5.67
N ASP A 89 0.53 -0.58 -4.75
CA ASP A 89 1.81 -1.22 -5.08
C ASP A 89 1.69 -2.20 -6.24
N GLY A 90 2.70 -2.16 -7.11
CA GLY A 90 2.78 -3.03 -8.26
C GLY A 90 2.02 -2.53 -9.48
N ASP A 91 1.15 -1.53 -9.34
CA ASP A 91 0.35 -0.98 -10.44
C ASP A 91 1.23 -0.46 -11.58
N PHE A 92 0.83 -0.83 -12.79
CA PHE A 92 1.46 -0.43 -14.04
C PHE A 92 0.60 0.62 -14.73
N VAL A 93 1.12 1.83 -14.88
CA VAL A 93 0.39 2.96 -15.45
C VAL A 93 0.83 3.19 -16.88
N GLU A 94 -0.14 3.22 -17.78
CA GLU A 94 0.05 3.48 -19.20
C GLU A 94 -0.95 4.53 -19.69
N ILE A 95 -0.64 5.13 -20.82
CA ILE A 95 -1.51 6.06 -21.52
C ILE A 95 -1.67 5.61 -22.96
N GLN A 96 -2.92 5.46 -23.38
CA GLN A 96 -3.29 5.14 -24.74
C GLN A 96 -3.80 6.39 -25.44
N VAL A 97 -3.17 6.76 -26.55
CA VAL A 97 -3.52 7.92 -27.36
C VAL A 97 -3.99 7.47 -28.75
N LYS A 98 -5.08 8.05 -29.27
CA LYS A 98 -5.57 7.72 -30.62
C LYS A 98 -4.54 8.06 -31.70
N LYS A 99 -4.55 7.30 -32.81
CA LYS A 99 -3.54 7.28 -33.89
C LYS A 99 -3.26 8.65 -34.54
N ASP A 100 -4.22 9.57 -34.55
CA ASP A 100 -4.11 10.85 -35.28
C ASP A 100 -3.67 12.04 -34.41
N ASN A 101 -3.30 11.83 -33.15
CA ASN A 101 -2.88 12.92 -32.26
C ASN A 101 -1.40 13.26 -32.41
N LYS A 102 -1.06 14.52 -32.14
CA LYS A 102 0.32 14.94 -32.00
C LYS A 102 0.93 14.36 -30.71
N PRO A 103 2.23 14.01 -30.72
CA PRO A 103 2.93 13.66 -29.49
C PRO A 103 2.93 14.82 -28.50
N PHE A 104 2.79 14.52 -27.21
CA PHE A 104 2.87 15.48 -26.11
C PHE A 104 3.65 14.89 -24.94
N TYR A 105 4.09 15.73 -24.01
CA TYR A 105 4.83 15.27 -22.84
C TYR A 105 3.90 15.12 -21.64
N VAL A 106 4.08 14.05 -20.88
CA VAL A 106 3.43 13.84 -19.58
C VAL A 106 4.50 13.76 -18.50
N PHE A 107 4.25 14.38 -17.36
CA PHE A 107 5.15 14.35 -16.21
C PHE A 107 4.38 14.18 -14.91
N MET A 108 5.10 13.73 -13.89
CA MET A 108 4.55 13.60 -12.54
C MET A 108 4.70 14.93 -11.81
N SER A 109 3.57 15.61 -11.59
CA SER A 109 3.54 16.91 -10.91
C SER A 109 3.59 16.74 -9.39
N SER A 110 2.85 15.76 -8.85
CA SER A 110 2.84 15.51 -7.41
C SER A 110 2.65 14.03 -7.07
N ARG A 111 3.13 13.63 -5.89
CA ARG A 111 2.94 12.30 -5.32
C ARG A 111 2.58 12.43 -3.84
N LYS A 112 1.50 11.77 -3.44
CA LYS A 112 1.00 11.74 -2.05
C LYS A 112 0.89 10.29 -1.57
N GLY A 113 1.27 10.04 -0.33
CA GLY A 113 1.23 8.70 0.28
C GLY A 113 2.54 7.91 0.14
N PRO A 114 2.65 6.77 0.83
CA PRO A 114 3.86 5.95 0.91
C PRO A 114 4.04 5.07 -0.33
N ILE A 115 4.12 5.67 -1.52
CA ILE A 115 4.35 4.94 -2.78
C ILE A 115 5.63 5.45 -3.46
N LYS A 116 6.40 4.52 -4.04
CA LYS A 116 7.56 4.83 -4.89
C LYS A 116 7.24 4.49 -6.34
N THR A 117 7.92 5.13 -7.28
CA THR A 117 7.70 4.94 -8.71
C THR A 117 9.04 4.77 -9.41
N ASP A 118 9.09 3.96 -10.46
CA ASP A 118 10.33 3.72 -11.23
C ASP A 118 10.62 4.77 -12.31
N LEU A 119 9.91 5.91 -12.25
CA LEU A 119 10.05 7.02 -13.17
C LEU A 119 11.49 7.58 -13.10
N LYS A 120 12.33 7.23 -14.08
CA LYS A 120 13.74 7.67 -14.17
C LYS A 120 13.88 9.10 -14.71
N THR A 121 12.99 9.50 -15.61
CA THR A 121 12.97 10.83 -16.23
C THR A 121 11.78 11.62 -15.71
N SER A 122 11.95 12.92 -15.50
CA SER A 122 10.86 13.80 -15.03
C SER A 122 9.71 13.86 -16.03
N THR A 123 9.98 13.64 -17.32
CA THR A 123 9.03 13.75 -18.43
C THR A 123 9.07 12.51 -19.32
N ILE A 124 7.92 12.16 -19.89
CA ILE A 124 7.73 11.06 -20.83
C ILE A 124 7.05 11.61 -22.08
N LEU A 125 7.65 11.38 -23.24
CA LEU A 125 7.02 11.69 -24.52
C LEU A 125 5.97 10.61 -24.84
N VAL A 126 4.72 11.03 -24.96
CA VAL A 126 3.60 10.17 -25.31
C VAL A 126 3.34 10.28 -26.81
N LYS A 127 3.42 9.16 -27.52
CA LYS A 127 3.13 9.06 -28.96
C LYS A 127 1.76 8.42 -29.20
N PRO A 128 1.21 8.47 -30.42
CA PRO A 128 0.02 7.70 -30.74
C PRO A 128 0.23 6.20 -30.50
N GLY A 129 -0.75 5.54 -29.87
CA GLY A 129 -0.64 4.16 -29.38
C GLY A 129 -0.57 4.08 -27.84
N VAL A 130 -0.14 2.93 -27.33
CA VAL A 130 0.01 2.68 -25.89
C VAL A 130 1.44 3.02 -25.49
N ASN A 131 1.59 3.87 -24.47
CA ASN A 131 2.88 4.27 -23.95
C ASN A 131 2.92 3.98 -22.45
N ARG A 132 4.02 3.35 -22.03
CA ARG A 132 4.31 3.14 -20.63
C ARG A 132 4.68 4.45 -19.95
N LEU A 133 4.03 4.75 -18.83
CA LEU A 133 4.41 5.87 -17.98
C LEU A 133 5.36 5.39 -16.87
N PHE A 134 4.86 4.64 -15.89
CA PHE A 134 5.68 4.15 -14.78
C PHE A 134 5.00 2.96 -14.11
N ARG A 135 5.74 2.30 -13.23
CA ARG A 135 5.25 1.29 -12.31
C ARG A 135 5.42 1.77 -10.87
N VAL A 136 4.44 1.45 -10.03
CA VAL A 136 4.55 1.65 -8.59
C VAL A 136 5.42 0.55 -7.99
N LEU A 137 6.48 0.95 -7.29
CA LEU A 137 7.46 0.08 -6.66
C LEU A 137 7.06 -0.19 -5.21
N TYR A 138 7.21 -1.45 -4.80
CA TYR A 138 7.12 -1.85 -3.40
C TYR A 138 8.40 -1.46 -2.66
N GLU A 139 8.25 -0.90 -1.47
CA GLU A 139 9.38 -0.66 -0.56
C GLU A 139 9.62 -1.91 0.28
N THR A 140 10.58 -2.74 -0.11
CA THR A 140 11.25 -3.65 0.84
C THR A 140 12.10 -2.77 1.75
N GLU A 141 11.72 -2.62 3.02
CA GLU A 141 12.68 -2.15 4.03
C GLU A 141 13.96 -3.00 3.96
N PRO A 142 15.15 -2.40 4.12
CA PRO A 142 16.43 -3.11 4.15
C PRO A 142 16.58 -3.99 5.40
#